data_AF-A0A7V4KIQ4-F1
#
_entry.id   AF-A0A7V4KIQ4-F1
#
_cell.length_a   1.000
_cell.length_b   1.000
_cell.length_c   1.000
_cell.angle_alpha   90.00
_cell.angle_beta   90.00
_cell.angle_gamma   90.00
#
_symmetry.space_group_name_H-M   'P 1'
#
loop_
_entity.id
_entity.type
_entity.pdbx_description
1 polymer ?
#
loop_
_entity_poly.entity_id
_entity_poly.type
_entity_poly.pdbx_seq_one_letter_code
_entity_poly.pdbx_strand_id
1 'polypeptide(L)'
;MKDDAIKRFSLFILLSYKEKTPNIKIEVNIGQFGSKYEIKTYLGPMKVMVIEDIFAHKLVAMYKRFGKVNRDIFDVWFLLKKIFL
;
A
#
# COMPACT_ATOMS: atom_id res chain seq x y z
N MET A 1 -6.02 4.14 20.71
CA MET A 1 -4.80 4.03 19.87
C MET A 1 -3.86 3.06 20.57
N LYS A 2 -3.24 2.11 19.85
CA LYS A 2 -2.44 1.05 20.47
C LYS A 2 -0.93 1.30 20.39
N ASP A 3 -0.45 1.76 19.25
CA ASP A 3 0.95 2.07 19.00
C ASP A 3 1.05 3.13 17.89
N ASP A 4 2.06 3.98 17.95
CA ASP A 4 2.34 5.02 16.97
C ASP A 4 3.83 5.35 16.95
N ALA A 5 4.36 5.57 15.75
CA ALA A 5 5.78 5.85 15.57
C ALA A 5 6.05 6.67 14.31
N ILE A 6 7.01 7.59 14.40
CA ILE A 6 7.58 8.25 13.24
C ILE A 6 8.81 7.45 12.80
N LYS A 7 8.70 6.76 11.67
CA LYS A 7 9.80 6.04 11.02
C LYS A 7 10.44 6.94 9.97
N ARG A 8 11.65 6.59 9.54
CA ARG A 8 12.32 7.28 8.42
C ARG A 8 11.42 7.24 7.17
N PHE A 9 10.93 8.41 6.77
CA PHE A 9 9.98 8.62 5.66
C PHE A 9 8.60 7.96 5.82
N SER A 10 8.16 7.59 7.04
CA SER A 10 6.81 7.03 7.21
C SER A 10 6.22 7.31 8.59
N LEU A 11 4.96 7.74 8.63
CA LEU A 11 4.14 7.75 9.84
C LEU A 11 3.49 6.39 10.00
N PHE A 12 3.58 5.79 11.19
CA PHE A 12 2.98 4.51 11.52
C PHE A 12 1.99 4.68 12.67
N ILE A 13 0.79 4.14 12.51
CA ILE A 13 -0.26 4.12 13.54
C ILE A 13 -0.89 2.73 13.56
N LEU A 14 -1.02 2.16 14.75
CA LEU A 14 -1.75 0.92 15.01
C LEU A 14 -2.97 1.23 15.87
N LEU A 15 -4.15 1.06 15.28
CA LEU A 15 -5.43 1.24 15.96
C LEU A 15 -5.93 -0.11 16.49
N SER A 16 -6.38 -0.10 17.74
CA SER A 16 -7.13 -1.17 18.37
C SER A 16 -8.49 -0.62 18.76
N TYR A 17 -9.55 -1.12 18.12
CA TYR A 17 -10.91 -0.62 18.33
C TYR A 17 -11.55 -1.24 19.57
N LYS A 18 -11.42 -2.56 19.74
CA LYS A 18 -11.96 -3.30 20.87
C LYS A 18 -11.04 -4.47 21.21
N GLU A 19 -11.04 -4.90 22.46
CA GLU A 19 -10.37 -6.14 22.84
C GLU A 19 -10.84 -7.32 21.99
N LYS A 20 -9.89 -8.21 21.63
CA LYS A 20 -10.12 -9.38 20.77
C LYS A 20 -10.61 -9.05 19.34
N THR A 21 -10.48 -7.80 18.88
CA THR A 21 -10.72 -7.45 17.46
C THR A 21 -9.41 -7.23 16.69
N PRO A 22 -9.39 -7.42 15.35
CA PRO A 22 -8.21 -7.14 14.55
C PRO A 22 -7.77 -5.69 14.66
N ASN A 23 -6.46 -5.48 14.79
CA ASN A 23 -5.89 -4.13 14.77
C ASN A 23 -5.84 -3.61 13.32
N ILE A 24 -6.03 -2.30 13.16
CA ILE A 24 -5.88 -1.61 11.87
C ILE A 24 -4.53 -0.91 11.85
N LYS A 25 -3.68 -1.31 10.91
CA LYS A 25 -2.40 -0.67 10.67
C LYS A 25 -2.56 0.40 9.60
N ILE A 26 -2.19 1.64 9.92
CA ILE A 26 -2.15 2.78 9.02
C ILE A 26 -0.69 3.19 8.85
N GLU A 27 -0.22 3.25 7.60
CA GLU A 27 1.10 3.77 7.25
C GLU A 27 0.95 4.87 6.20
N VAL A 28 1.55 6.03 6.47
CA VAL A 28 1.58 7.16 5.54
C VAL A 28 3.02 7.44 5.16
N ASN A 29 3.34 7.30 3.89
CA ASN A 29 4.66 7.70 3.38
C ASN A 29 4.72 9.23 3.28
N ILE A 30 5.74 9.83 3.87
CA ILE A 30 5.96 11.30 3.85
C ILE A 30 7.01 11.72 2.80
N GLY A 31 7.59 10.77 2.07
CA GLY A 31 8.50 11.03 0.95
C GLY A 31 7.76 11.41 -0.32
N GLN A 32 8.42 12.19 -1.17
CA GLN A 32 7.88 12.61 -2.47
C GLN A 32 8.37 11.67 -3.58
N PHE A 33 7.47 10.83 -4.08
CA PHE A 33 7.73 9.90 -5.21
C PHE A 33 7.13 10.36 -6.54
N GLY A 34 6.35 11.46 -6.54
CA GLY A 34 5.71 11.98 -7.75
C GLY A 34 4.54 11.14 -8.28
N SER A 35 4.00 10.21 -7.48
CA SER A 35 2.90 9.35 -7.91
C SER A 35 1.64 10.15 -8.24
N LYS A 36 0.92 9.73 -9.28
CA LYS A 36 -0.35 10.26 -9.74
C LYS A 36 -1.51 9.56 -9.04
N TYR A 37 -2.60 10.29 -8.89
CA TYR A 37 -3.80 9.84 -8.20
C TYR A 37 -5.04 10.22 -8.97
N GLU A 38 -6.04 9.36 -8.89
CA GLU A 38 -7.38 9.54 -9.45
C GLU A 38 -8.44 9.41 -8.34
N ILE A 39 -9.61 10.00 -8.55
CA ILE A 39 -10.75 9.80 -7.65
C ILE A 39 -11.54 8.60 -8.16
N LYS A 40 -11.73 7.61 -7.29
CA LYS A 40 -12.61 6.45 -7.54
C LYS A 40 -13.71 6.38 -6.50
N THR A 41 -14.89 5.98 -6.92
CA THR A 41 -16.02 5.77 -6.02
C THR A 41 -16.07 4.31 -5.60
N TYR A 42 -15.70 4.06 -4.34
CA TYR A 42 -15.90 2.75 -3.70
C TYR A 42 -17.04 2.88 -2.68
N LEU A 43 -16.72 3.09 -1.41
CA LEU A 43 -17.69 3.42 -0.34
C LEU A 43 -17.88 4.94 -0.17
N GLY A 44 -17.59 5.70 -1.23
CA GLY A 44 -17.43 7.15 -1.24
C GLY A 44 -16.31 7.57 -2.20
N PRO A 45 -16.16 8.88 -2.48
CA PRO A 45 -15.06 9.38 -3.30
C PRO A 45 -13.73 9.18 -2.56
N MET A 46 -12.86 8.35 -3.13
CA MET A 46 -11.54 8.04 -2.57
C MET A 46 -10.46 8.43 -3.57
N LYS A 47 -9.46 9.20 -3.10
CA LYS A 47 -8.26 9.52 -3.89
C LYS A 47 -7.31 8.32 -3.83
N VAL A 48 -7.18 7.59 -4.94
CA VAL A 48 -6.40 6.36 -5.05
C VAL A 48 -5.31 6.55 -6.10
N MET A 49 -4.16 5.91 -5.90
CA MET A 49 -3.05 5.94 -6.85
C MET A 49 -3.49 5.31 -8.19
N VAL A 50 -3.03 5.86 -9.31
CA VAL A 50 -3.29 5.28 -10.64
C VAL A 50 -2.63 3.90 -10.76
N ILE A 51 -3.19 3.02 -11.58
CA ILE A 51 -2.79 1.60 -11.60
C ILE A 51 -1.33 1.40 -12.03
N GLU A 52 -0.82 2.27 -12.91
CA GLU A 52 0.55 2.25 -13.41
C GLU A 52 1.55 2.50 -12.28
N ASP A 53 1.27 3.47 -11.42
CA ASP A 53 2.12 3.81 -10.29
C ASP A 53 2.02 2.78 -9.17
N ILE A 54 0.84 2.19 -8.96
CA ILE A 54 0.68 1.02 -8.07
C ILE A 54 1.57 -0.12 -8.54
N PHE A 55 1.55 -0.40 -9.84
CA PHE A 55 2.36 -1.46 -10.44
C PHE A 55 3.86 -1.17 -10.29
N ALA A 56 4.32 0.05 -10.57
CA ALA A 56 5.70 0.45 -10.37
C ALA A 56 6.15 0.27 -8.89
N HIS A 57 5.33 0.68 -7.94
CA HIS A 57 5.62 0.52 -6.51
C HIS A 57 5.67 -0.96 -6.10
N LYS A 58 4.78 -1.80 -6.63
CA LYS A 58 4.76 -3.25 -6.39
C LYS A 58 5.98 -3.95 -6.98
N LEU A 59 6.41 -3.57 -8.18
CA LEU A 59 7.64 -4.08 -8.81
C LEU A 59 8.87 -3.78 -7.96
N VAL A 60 9.04 -2.53 -7.52
CA VAL A 60 10.16 -2.14 -6.66
C VAL A 60 10.11 -2.89 -5.33
N ALA A 61 8.92 -3.06 -4.76
CA ALA A 61 8.74 -3.75 -3.50
C ALA A 61 9.05 -5.26 -3.62
N MET A 62 8.62 -5.91 -4.70
CA MET A 62 8.95 -7.30 -5.03
C MET A 62 10.46 -7.48 -5.20
N TYR A 63 11.12 -6.58 -5.95
CA TYR A 63 12.57 -6.61 -6.15
C TYR A 63 13.33 -6.47 -4.82
N LYS A 64 12.96 -5.49 -3.99
CA LYS A 64 13.62 -5.26 -2.69
C LYS A 64 13.39 -6.37 -1.67
N ARG A 65 12.32 -7.15 -1.80
CA ARG A 65 11.92 -8.23 -0.87
C ARG A 65 11.95 -9.61 -1.52
N PHE A 66 12.70 -9.77 -2.60
CA PHE A 66 12.74 -11.02 -3.35
C PHE A 66 13.06 -12.21 -2.44
N GLY A 67 12.27 -13.29 -2.56
CA GLY A 67 12.38 -14.49 -1.73
C GLY A 67 11.85 -14.38 -0.28
N LYS A 68 11.37 -13.22 0.17
CA LYS A 68 10.87 -13.03 1.54
C LYS A 68 9.35 -12.90 1.64
N VAL A 69 8.68 -12.38 0.61
CA VAL A 69 7.24 -12.09 0.65
C VAL A 69 6.57 -12.54 -0.64
N ASN A 70 5.95 -13.73 -0.62
CA ASN A 70 5.31 -14.34 -1.80
C ASN A 70 4.12 -13.53 -2.35
N ARG A 71 3.44 -12.73 -1.50
CA ARG A 71 2.30 -11.90 -1.92
C ARG A 71 2.69 -10.89 -3.01
N ASP A 72 3.89 -10.31 -2.93
CA ASP A 72 4.30 -9.28 -3.90
C ASP A 72 4.44 -9.86 -5.32
N ILE A 73 4.82 -11.15 -5.45
CA ILE A 73 4.89 -11.86 -6.73
C ILE A 73 3.49 -12.00 -7.33
N PHE A 74 2.51 -12.41 -6.52
CA PHE A 74 1.12 -12.52 -6.96
C PHE A 74 0.55 -11.17 -7.40
N ASP A 75 0.78 -10.11 -6.60
CA ASP A 75 0.29 -8.76 -6.90
C ASP A 75 0.86 -8.25 -8.24
N VAL A 76 2.16 -8.44 -8.48
CA VAL A 76 2.82 -8.06 -9.73
C VAL A 76 2.26 -8.85 -10.91
N TRP A 77 2.13 -10.17 -10.78
CA TRP A 77 1.56 -11.02 -11.84
C TRP A 77 0.12 -10.62 -12.18
N PHE A 78 -0.71 -10.38 -11.16
CA PHE A 78 -2.11 -9.97 -11.32
C PHE A 78 -2.21 -8.62 -12.04
N LEU A 79 -1.40 -7.63 -11.63
CA LEU A 79 -1.38 -6.31 -12.28
C LEU A 79 -0.84 -6.38 -13.71
N LEU A 80 0.19 -7.20 -13.96
CA LEU A 80 0.69 -7.42 -15.31
C LEU A 80 -0.42 -7.96 -16.23
N LYS A 81 -1.17 -8.96 -15.75
CA LYS A 81 -2.31 -9.51 -16.48
C LYS A 81 -3.44 -8.50 -16.68
N LYS A 82 -3.64 -7.55 -15.77
CA LYS A 82 -4.70 -6.55 -15.89
C LYS A 82 -4.34 -5.38 -16.82
N ILE A 83 -3.05 -5.03 -16.90
CA ILE A 83 -2.57 -3.90 -17.69
C ILE A 83 -2.28 -4.31 -19.13
N PHE A 84 -1.74 -5.50 -19.36
CA PHE A 84 -1.18 -5.92 -20.65
C PHE A 84 -1.91 -7.08 -21.34
N LEU A 85 -2.84 -7.75 -20.66
CA LEU A 85 -3.64 -8.87 -21.20
C LEU A 85 -5.13 -8.56 -21.10
#